data_AF-A0A9E0TM72-F1
#
_entry.id   AF-A0A9E0TM72-F1
#
_cell.length_a   1.000
_cell.length_b   1.000
_cell.length_c   1.000
_cell.angle_alpha   90.00
_cell.angle_beta   90.00
_cell.angle_gamma   90.00
#
_symmetry.space_group_name_H-M   'P 1'
#
loop_
_entity.id
_entity.type
_entity.pdbx_description
1 polymer ?
#
loop_
_entity_poly.entity_id
_entity_poly.type
_entity_poly.pdbx_seq_one_letter_code
_entity_poly.pdbx_strand_id
1 'polypeptide(L)'
;QEHGTRKPIWATETGYYGLDEFPYLPWRAPVDDFATNRLLQSEQQCGDYIVRYSTILLAHGVDKIFWHEPIAGDANEAVRDAENVFIGPSGVPKKAYAALSALANVLDEAPVFAGQWPVPSQIAGQSAAQVHGYAFASGDHSVLIAWAVAGAADWQIAWPEGAQALNITGAPLAGRAAKLSESPVYIVSRGLKPGELVSRCGLSLIK
;
A
#
# COMPACT_ATOMS: atom_id res chain seq x y z
N GLN A 1 35.75 -14.03 9.90
CA GLN A 1 34.30 -13.97 10.16
C GLN A 1 33.79 -15.40 10.12
N GLU A 2 33.56 -16.01 11.28
CA GLU A 2 33.27 -17.46 11.44
C GLU A 2 31.77 -17.80 11.43
N HIS A 3 30.91 -16.80 11.21
CA HIS A 3 29.46 -16.97 11.12
C HIS A 3 28.95 -16.27 9.85
N GLY A 4 28.06 -16.96 9.13
CA GLY A 4 27.57 -16.54 7.81
C GLY A 4 26.83 -15.19 7.82
N THR A 5 26.71 -14.58 6.64
CA THR A 5 25.96 -13.33 6.44
C THR A 5 24.46 -13.52 6.73
N ARG A 6 23.75 -12.41 7.00
CA ARG A 6 22.28 -12.42 7.16
C ARG A 6 21.65 -13.02 5.91
N LYS A 7 20.85 -14.07 6.09
CA LYS A 7 20.01 -14.64 5.03
C LYS A 7 18.81 -13.72 4.77
N PRO A 8 18.34 -13.59 3.51
CA PRO A 8 17.16 -12.80 3.21
C PRO A 8 15.92 -13.38 3.89
N ILE A 9 14.95 -12.52 4.21
CA ILE A 9 13.67 -12.92 4.79
C ILE A 9 12.60 -12.81 3.71
N TRP A 10 11.89 -13.91 3.45
CA TRP A 10 10.80 -13.93 2.47
C TRP A 10 9.46 -14.16 3.17
N ALA A 11 8.48 -13.34 2.82
CA ALA A 11 7.09 -13.56 3.21
C ALA A 11 6.45 -14.46 2.15
N THR A 12 6.48 -15.77 2.37
CA THR A 12 6.16 -16.80 1.36
C THR A 12 4.67 -16.97 1.10
N GLU A 13 3.81 -16.42 1.94
CA GLU A 13 2.36 -16.47 1.76
C GLU A 13 1.71 -15.36 2.59
N THR A 14 1.04 -14.41 1.93
CA THR A 14 0.36 -13.26 2.56
C THR A 14 -0.90 -12.92 1.80
N GLY A 15 -1.97 -12.44 2.45
CA GLY A 15 -3.20 -12.16 1.73
C GLY A 15 -4.19 -11.29 2.51
N TYR A 16 -4.93 -10.49 1.75
CA TYR A 16 -6.17 -9.85 2.14
C TYR A 16 -7.19 -10.13 1.04
N TYR A 17 -8.46 -10.32 1.42
CA TYR A 17 -9.52 -10.63 0.47
C TYR A 17 -10.57 -9.54 0.52
N GLY A 18 -11.08 -9.11 -0.63
CA GLY A 18 -12.12 -8.09 -0.72
C GLY A 18 -12.89 -8.22 -2.02
N LEU A 19 -14.17 -7.89 -1.99
CA LEU A 19 -15.08 -7.95 -3.12
C LEU A 19 -15.95 -6.68 -3.15
N ASP A 20 -16.13 -6.12 -4.34
CA ASP A 20 -17.12 -5.06 -4.57
C ASP A 20 -18.46 -5.65 -5.03
N GLU A 21 -18.42 -6.80 -5.70
CA GLU A 21 -19.58 -7.52 -6.20
C GLU A 21 -19.57 -8.95 -5.66
N PHE A 22 -20.63 -9.34 -4.96
CA PHE A 22 -20.79 -10.71 -4.48
C PHE A 22 -21.34 -11.62 -5.57
N PRO A 23 -20.99 -12.92 -5.58
CA PRO A 23 -21.48 -13.86 -6.58
C PRO A 23 -23.01 -13.96 -6.70
N TYR A 24 -23.74 -13.77 -5.60
CA TYR A 24 -25.20 -13.78 -5.55
C TYR A 24 -25.71 -12.96 -4.36
N LEU A 25 -26.99 -12.57 -4.39
CA LEU A 25 -27.65 -11.82 -3.31
C LEU A 25 -28.93 -12.52 -2.82
N PRO A 26 -29.17 -12.60 -1.50
CA PRO A 26 -28.26 -12.17 -0.43
C PRO A 26 -27.04 -13.09 -0.34
N TRP A 27 -25.86 -12.47 -0.21
CA TRP A 27 -24.61 -13.22 -0.04
C TRP A 27 -24.48 -13.73 1.39
N ARG A 28 -23.98 -14.96 1.52
CA ARG A 28 -23.51 -15.50 2.79
C ARG A 28 -22.26 -16.33 2.50
N ALA A 29 -21.18 -16.03 3.20
CA ALA A 29 -19.97 -16.84 3.18
C ALA A 29 -20.30 -18.30 3.54
N PRO A 30 -19.78 -19.30 2.82
CA PRO A 30 -19.91 -20.69 3.22
C PRO A 30 -19.35 -20.91 4.63
N VAL A 31 -19.97 -21.86 5.34
CA VAL A 31 -19.50 -22.27 6.67
C VAL A 31 -18.09 -22.83 6.52
N ASP A 32 -17.18 -22.40 7.41
CA ASP A 32 -15.78 -22.82 7.49
C ASP A 32 -14.87 -22.44 6.30
N ASP A 33 -15.35 -21.67 5.34
CA ASP A 33 -14.50 -21.17 4.24
C ASP A 33 -13.47 -20.14 4.75
N PHE A 34 -12.20 -20.33 4.40
CA PHE A 34 -11.12 -19.56 5.01
C PHE A 34 -11.13 -18.08 4.59
N ALA A 35 -11.21 -17.82 3.29
CA ALA A 35 -11.07 -16.48 2.73
C ALA A 35 -12.36 -15.68 2.82
N THR A 36 -13.51 -16.27 2.48
CA THR A 36 -14.78 -15.54 2.45
C THR A 36 -15.27 -15.14 3.84
N ASN A 37 -14.91 -15.88 4.89
CA ASN A 37 -15.16 -15.48 6.28
C ASN A 37 -14.22 -14.37 6.79
N ARG A 38 -13.24 -13.94 5.99
CA ARG A 38 -12.27 -12.88 6.28
C ARG A 38 -12.31 -11.73 5.28
N LEU A 39 -13.39 -11.62 4.49
CA LEU A 39 -13.53 -10.54 3.52
C LEU A 39 -13.47 -9.17 4.19
N LEU A 40 -12.65 -8.31 3.62
CA LEU A 40 -12.66 -6.88 3.81
C LEU A 40 -13.92 -6.28 3.17
N GLN A 41 -14.19 -5.03 3.52
CA GLN A 41 -15.43 -4.35 3.12
C GLN A 41 -15.54 -4.10 1.61
N SER A 42 -14.40 -4.04 0.90
CA SER A 42 -14.34 -3.73 -0.52
C SER A 42 -13.00 -4.15 -1.14
N GLU A 43 -12.94 -4.19 -2.46
CA GLU A 43 -11.67 -4.33 -3.19
C GLU A 43 -10.73 -3.14 -2.95
N GLN A 44 -11.28 -1.95 -2.74
CA GLN A 44 -10.48 -0.76 -2.40
C GLN A 44 -9.74 -0.96 -1.08
N GLN A 45 -10.45 -1.39 -0.03
CA GLN A 45 -9.83 -1.63 1.28
C GLN A 45 -8.76 -2.72 1.18
N CYS A 46 -9.00 -3.76 0.37
CA CYS A 46 -8.01 -4.78 0.07
C CYS A 46 -6.74 -4.19 -0.57
N GLY A 47 -6.89 -3.38 -1.62
CA GLY A 47 -5.76 -2.68 -2.27
C GLY A 47 -4.98 -1.79 -1.30
N ASP A 48 -5.68 -1.03 -0.46
CA ASP A 48 -5.04 -0.17 0.55
C ASP A 48 -4.22 -1.00 1.55
N TYR A 49 -4.75 -2.14 1.99
CA TYR A 49 -4.09 -3.00 2.98
C TYR A 49 -2.87 -3.70 2.37
N ILE A 50 -2.96 -4.16 1.12
CA ILE A 50 -1.85 -4.79 0.39
C ILE A 50 -0.67 -3.83 0.22
N VAL A 51 -0.93 -2.57 -0.16
CA VAL A 51 0.11 -1.56 -0.33
C VAL A 51 0.76 -1.22 1.00
N ARG A 52 -0.04 -1.01 2.06
CA ARG A 52 0.47 -0.74 3.42
C ARG A 52 1.31 -1.90 3.94
N TYR A 53 0.79 -3.11 3.82
CA TYR A 53 1.46 -4.33 4.28
C TYR A 53 2.78 -4.55 3.54
N SER A 54 2.79 -4.42 2.21
CA SER A 54 4.01 -4.49 1.40
C SER A 54 5.05 -3.47 1.85
N THR A 55 4.62 -2.21 2.00
CA THR A 55 5.49 -1.10 2.41
C THR A 55 6.14 -1.37 3.76
N ILE A 56 5.36 -1.85 4.74
CA ILE A 56 5.84 -2.17 6.08
C ILE A 56 6.82 -3.34 6.02
N LEU A 57 6.49 -4.44 5.34
CA LEU A 57 7.39 -5.59 5.24
C LEU A 57 8.73 -5.23 4.62
N LEU A 58 8.72 -4.48 3.50
CA LEU A 58 9.93 -4.01 2.84
C LEU A 58 10.75 -3.09 3.75
N ALA A 59 10.10 -2.16 4.47
CA ALA A 59 10.77 -1.29 5.44
C ALA A 59 11.43 -2.07 6.60
N HIS A 60 10.90 -3.25 6.94
CA HIS A 60 11.41 -4.11 8.00
C HIS A 60 12.30 -5.26 7.48
N GLY A 61 12.81 -5.16 6.25
CA GLY A 61 13.86 -6.02 5.73
C GLY A 61 13.39 -7.39 5.24
N VAL A 62 12.11 -7.48 4.81
CA VAL A 62 11.63 -8.55 3.94
C VAL A 62 12.08 -8.24 2.51
N ASP A 63 12.67 -9.23 1.85
CA ASP A 63 13.23 -9.09 0.50
C ASP A 63 12.23 -9.48 -0.60
N LYS A 64 11.31 -10.41 -0.30
CA LYS A 64 10.31 -10.92 -1.25
C LYS A 64 8.98 -11.18 -0.56
N ILE A 65 7.90 -10.85 -1.26
CA ILE A 65 6.52 -11.03 -0.81
C ILE A 65 5.79 -11.84 -1.86
N PHE A 66 5.17 -12.94 -1.43
CA PHE A 66 4.37 -13.83 -2.26
C PHE A 66 2.93 -13.78 -1.78
N TRP A 67 2.03 -13.36 -2.67
CA TRP A 67 0.62 -13.18 -2.37
C TRP A 67 -0.15 -14.49 -2.54
N HIS A 68 -0.96 -14.81 -1.53
CA HIS A 68 -1.88 -15.95 -1.52
C HIS A 68 -3.00 -15.75 -2.56
N GLU A 69 -3.55 -16.87 -2.99
CA GLU A 69 -3.36 -17.41 -4.33
C GLU A 69 -4.16 -16.69 -5.44
N PRO A 70 -3.54 -16.31 -6.57
CA PRO A 70 -4.26 -15.78 -7.73
C PRO A 70 -4.94 -16.89 -8.55
N ILE A 71 -5.66 -17.83 -7.93
CA ILE A 71 -6.43 -18.85 -8.66
C ILE A 71 -7.82 -18.31 -9.01
N ALA A 72 -8.31 -18.58 -10.22
CA ALA A 72 -9.73 -18.44 -10.53
C ALA A 72 -10.47 -19.74 -10.17
N GLY A 73 -11.70 -19.61 -9.70
CA GLY A 73 -12.55 -20.77 -9.43
C GLY A 73 -12.89 -21.56 -10.68
N ASP A 74 -13.31 -22.81 -10.47
CA ASP A 74 -13.95 -23.60 -11.51
C ASP A 74 -15.26 -22.92 -11.97
N ALA A 75 -15.77 -23.32 -13.14
CA ALA A 75 -17.07 -22.84 -13.60
C ALA A 75 -18.17 -23.13 -12.55
N ASN A 76 -18.88 -22.08 -12.13
CA ASN A 76 -19.88 -22.08 -11.05
C ASN A 76 -19.32 -22.23 -9.63
N GLU A 77 -18.00 -22.10 -9.45
CA GLU A 77 -17.34 -21.97 -8.14
C GLU A 77 -16.91 -20.50 -7.94
N ALA A 78 -17.88 -19.66 -7.62
CA ALA A 78 -17.64 -18.24 -7.39
C ALA A 78 -17.11 -17.90 -5.98
N VAL A 79 -17.06 -18.88 -5.05
CA VAL A 79 -16.41 -18.73 -3.73
C VAL A 79 -14.89 -18.68 -3.93
N ARG A 80 -14.34 -19.53 -4.80
CA ARG A 80 -12.90 -19.52 -5.15
C ARG A 80 -12.46 -18.21 -5.83
N ASP A 81 -13.34 -17.60 -6.62
CA ASP A 81 -13.08 -16.28 -7.19
C ASP A 81 -12.97 -15.16 -6.13
N ALA A 82 -13.53 -15.39 -4.94
CA ALA A 82 -13.39 -14.46 -3.80
C ALA A 82 -12.01 -14.54 -3.15
N GLU A 83 -11.30 -15.66 -3.27
CA GLU A 83 -9.94 -15.85 -2.76
C GLU A 83 -8.91 -15.15 -3.65
N ASN A 84 -9.22 -14.97 -4.93
CA ASN A 84 -8.32 -14.28 -5.85
C ASN A 84 -8.24 -12.79 -5.55
N VAL A 85 -7.08 -12.35 -5.07
CA VAL A 85 -6.87 -10.95 -4.67
C VAL A 85 -6.78 -10.01 -5.87
N PHE A 86 -6.34 -10.50 -7.03
CA PHE A 86 -5.91 -9.65 -8.13
C PHE A 86 -6.82 -9.72 -9.36
N ILE A 87 -7.50 -10.83 -9.56
CA ILE A 87 -8.21 -11.12 -10.80
C ILE A 87 -9.59 -11.66 -10.44
N GLY A 88 -10.63 -11.12 -11.07
CA GLY A 88 -11.99 -11.62 -10.99
C GLY A 88 -12.33 -12.58 -12.14
N PRO A 89 -13.61 -12.97 -12.27
CA PRO A 89 -14.08 -13.84 -13.34
C PRO A 89 -13.62 -13.37 -14.73
N SER A 90 -13.23 -14.31 -15.58
CA SER A 90 -12.75 -14.03 -16.96
C SER A 90 -11.50 -13.16 -17.07
N GLY A 91 -10.68 -13.05 -16.02
CA GLY A 91 -9.41 -12.31 -16.10
C GLY A 91 -9.52 -10.82 -15.83
N VAL A 92 -10.66 -10.32 -15.32
CA VAL A 92 -10.86 -8.90 -15.05
C VAL A 92 -9.99 -8.46 -13.86
N PRO A 93 -9.10 -7.47 -13.99
CA PRO A 93 -8.29 -7.02 -12.86
C PRO A 93 -9.14 -6.38 -11.76
N LYS A 94 -8.93 -6.81 -10.51
CA LYS A 94 -9.49 -6.19 -9.30
C LYS A 94 -8.72 -4.92 -8.94
N LYS A 95 -9.30 -4.05 -8.10
CA LYS A 95 -8.63 -2.80 -7.66
C LYS A 95 -7.28 -3.05 -6.98
N ALA A 96 -7.15 -4.15 -6.24
CA ALA A 96 -5.89 -4.54 -5.61
C ALA A 96 -4.76 -4.83 -6.62
N TYR A 97 -5.07 -5.33 -7.83
CA TYR A 97 -4.07 -5.49 -8.89
C TYR A 97 -3.51 -4.15 -9.34
N ALA A 98 -4.38 -3.15 -9.57
CA ALA A 98 -3.95 -1.82 -9.95
C ALA A 98 -3.10 -1.16 -8.85
N ALA A 99 -3.50 -1.31 -7.58
CA ALA A 99 -2.76 -0.79 -6.43
C ALA A 99 -1.36 -1.42 -6.30
N LEU A 100 -1.26 -2.76 -6.36
CA LEU A 100 0.02 -3.46 -6.26
C LEU A 100 0.92 -3.20 -7.47
N SER A 101 0.34 -3.14 -8.68
CA SER A 101 1.07 -2.79 -9.90
C SER A 101 1.67 -1.38 -9.81
N ALA A 102 0.90 -0.41 -9.33
CA ALA A 102 1.42 0.94 -9.10
C ALA A 102 2.55 0.94 -8.06
N LEU A 103 2.40 0.22 -6.94
CA LEU A 103 3.46 0.08 -5.94
C LEU A 103 4.75 -0.50 -6.55
N ALA A 104 4.64 -1.59 -7.32
CA ALA A 104 5.80 -2.22 -7.96
C ALA A 104 6.50 -1.27 -8.94
N ASN A 105 5.71 -0.52 -9.73
CA ASN A 105 6.27 0.45 -10.68
C ASN A 105 6.95 1.65 -10.01
N VAL A 106 6.44 2.13 -8.87
CA VAL A 106 7.09 3.26 -8.15
C VAL A 106 8.30 2.81 -7.35
N LEU A 107 8.33 1.59 -6.82
CA LEU A 107 9.46 1.11 -6.03
C LEU A 107 10.60 0.55 -6.88
N ASP A 108 10.34 0.23 -8.15
CA ASP A 108 11.28 -0.40 -9.06
C ASP A 108 11.83 -1.74 -8.52
N GLU A 109 12.82 -2.31 -9.19
CA GLU A 109 13.52 -3.49 -8.72
C GLU A 109 14.35 -3.20 -7.45
N ALA A 110 14.19 -4.06 -6.43
CA ALA A 110 15.00 -4.07 -5.21
C ALA A 110 15.06 -2.72 -4.45
N PRO A 111 13.92 -2.16 -4.02
CA PRO A 111 13.90 -0.91 -3.24
C PRO A 111 14.68 -1.05 -1.93
N VAL A 112 15.46 -0.03 -1.59
CA VAL A 112 16.21 0.02 -0.33
C VAL A 112 15.53 0.98 0.63
N PHE A 113 15.06 0.46 1.76
CA PHE A 113 14.50 1.30 2.81
C PHE A 113 15.53 2.30 3.34
N ALA A 114 15.15 3.58 3.33
CA ALA A 114 16.02 4.69 3.68
C ALA A 114 15.61 5.43 4.97
N GLY A 115 14.40 5.16 5.49
CA GLY A 115 13.95 5.69 6.77
C GLY A 115 12.44 5.94 6.82
N GLN A 116 11.94 6.06 8.05
CA GLN A 116 10.56 6.47 8.31
C GLN A 116 10.45 8.00 8.23
N TRP A 117 9.30 8.50 7.77
CA TRP A 117 9.02 9.95 7.77
C TRP A 117 8.93 10.46 9.21
N PRO A 118 9.78 11.43 9.63
CA PRO A 118 9.77 11.96 10.99
C PRO A 118 8.59 12.91 11.20
N VAL A 119 7.39 12.35 11.23
CA VAL A 119 6.16 13.07 11.54
C VAL A 119 6.23 13.55 13.00
N PRO A 120 6.02 14.86 13.28
CA PRO A 120 5.93 15.36 14.65
C PRO A 120 4.83 14.64 15.42
N SER A 121 5.03 14.34 16.71
CA SER A 121 4.03 13.62 17.51
C SER A 121 2.68 14.35 17.60
N GLN A 122 2.71 15.69 17.52
CA GLN A 122 1.54 16.56 17.49
C GLN A 122 1.74 17.76 16.57
N ILE A 123 0.66 18.21 15.93
CA ILE A 123 0.61 19.46 15.17
C ILE A 123 -0.70 20.18 15.54
N ALA A 124 -0.60 21.45 15.97
CA ALA A 124 -1.74 22.25 16.41
C ALA A 124 -2.63 21.54 17.45
N GLY A 125 -2.02 20.81 18.39
CA GLY A 125 -2.73 20.08 19.46
C GLY A 125 -3.37 18.76 19.04
N GLN A 126 -3.32 18.39 17.75
CA GLN A 126 -3.81 17.10 17.25
C GLN A 126 -2.67 16.09 17.19
N SER A 127 -2.93 14.86 17.65
CA SER A 127 -1.98 13.76 17.55
C SER A 127 -1.80 13.33 16.10
N ALA A 128 -0.54 13.24 15.64
CA ALA A 128 -0.21 12.73 14.31
C ALA A 128 0.32 11.29 14.35
N ALA A 129 0.14 10.57 15.48
CA ALA A 129 0.54 9.17 15.63
C ALA A 129 -0.12 8.19 14.64
N GLN A 130 -1.21 8.64 14.01
CA GLN A 130 -1.98 7.90 13.01
C GLN A 130 -1.54 8.14 11.56
N VAL A 131 -0.51 8.98 11.37
CA VAL A 131 0.11 9.24 10.07
C VAL A 131 1.37 8.40 9.95
N HIS A 132 1.50 7.69 8.84
CA HIS A 132 2.62 6.82 8.55
C HIS A 132 3.30 7.27 7.26
N GLY A 133 4.62 7.12 7.21
CA GLY A 133 5.41 7.40 6.01
C GLY A 133 6.70 6.59 5.99
N TYR A 134 7.01 5.96 4.87
CA TYR A 134 8.21 5.16 4.66
C TYR A 134 8.89 5.56 3.37
N ALA A 135 10.20 5.78 3.43
CA ALA A 135 10.97 6.22 2.28
C ALA A 135 11.94 5.16 1.79
N PHE A 136 12.07 5.10 0.47
CA PHE A 136 12.89 4.13 -0.25
C PHE A 136 13.76 4.85 -1.27
N ALA A 137 14.97 4.33 -1.46
CA ALA A 137 15.72 4.51 -2.70
C ALA A 137 15.28 3.41 -3.67
N SER A 138 14.91 3.81 -4.88
CA SER A 138 14.29 2.95 -5.89
C SER A 138 14.95 3.25 -7.24
N GLY A 139 15.90 2.41 -7.65
CA GLY A 139 16.70 2.64 -8.85
C GLY A 139 17.36 4.03 -8.88
N ASP A 140 16.87 4.89 -9.76
CA ASP A 140 17.36 6.26 -9.99
C ASP A 140 16.53 7.37 -9.30
N HIS A 141 15.61 7.01 -8.41
CA HIS A 141 14.73 7.95 -7.74
C HIS A 141 14.47 7.58 -6.27
N SER A 142 13.82 8.49 -5.57
CA SER A 142 13.37 8.33 -4.19
C SER A 142 11.86 8.33 -4.13
N VAL A 143 11.30 7.48 -3.26
CA VAL A 143 9.86 7.41 -3.03
C VAL A 143 9.58 7.55 -1.54
N LEU A 144 8.61 8.41 -1.19
CA LEU A 144 7.94 8.40 0.11
C LEU A 144 6.52 7.86 -0.09
N ILE A 145 6.20 6.78 0.61
CA ILE A 145 4.84 6.22 0.66
C ILE A 145 4.21 6.66 1.98
N ALA A 146 3.07 7.36 1.93
CA ALA A 146 2.43 7.93 3.11
C ALA A 146 0.91 7.72 3.13
N TRP A 147 0.33 7.57 4.33
CA TRP A 147 -1.10 7.45 4.56
C TRP A 147 -1.47 7.88 6.00
N ALA A 148 -2.76 8.03 6.25
CA ALA A 148 -3.33 8.20 7.59
C ALA A 148 -4.34 7.08 7.86
N VAL A 149 -4.43 6.56 9.08
CA VAL A 149 -5.41 5.50 9.40
C VAL A 149 -6.82 6.06 9.66
N ALA A 150 -7.84 5.19 9.63
CA ALA A 150 -9.22 5.57 9.94
C ALA A 150 -9.32 6.30 11.29
N GLY A 151 -10.13 7.36 11.35
CA GLY A 151 -10.33 8.16 12.55
C GLY A 151 -9.24 9.21 12.81
N ALA A 152 -8.26 9.35 11.90
CA ALA A 152 -7.31 10.44 11.96
C ALA A 152 -7.97 11.79 11.72
N ALA A 153 -7.34 12.85 12.26
CA ALA A 153 -7.65 14.20 11.86
C ALA A 153 -7.46 14.39 10.35
N ASP A 154 -8.08 15.43 9.78
CA ASP A 154 -7.93 15.75 8.38
C ASP A 154 -6.52 16.29 8.10
N TRP A 155 -5.59 15.38 7.84
CA TRP A 155 -4.21 15.67 7.50
C TRP A 155 -4.04 15.88 6.00
N GLN A 156 -3.11 16.76 5.62
CA GLN A 156 -2.59 16.85 4.25
C GLN A 156 -1.08 16.74 4.24
N ILE A 157 -0.55 16.09 3.20
CA ILE A 157 0.87 16.07 2.88
C ILE A 157 1.15 17.11 1.80
N ALA A 158 2.20 17.91 1.97
CA ALA A 158 2.77 18.77 0.96
C ALA A 158 4.13 18.24 0.51
N TRP A 159 4.46 18.37 -0.78
CA TRP A 159 5.71 17.88 -1.34
C TRP A 159 6.53 18.99 -2.00
N PRO A 160 7.87 18.86 -2.04
CA PRO A 160 8.74 19.90 -2.58
C PRO A 160 8.59 20.07 -4.09
N GLU A 161 9.12 21.20 -4.59
CA GLU A 161 9.34 21.40 -6.01
C GLU A 161 10.27 20.31 -6.59
N GLY A 162 10.02 19.91 -7.84
CA GLY A 162 10.74 18.80 -8.49
C GLY A 162 10.31 17.40 -8.04
N ALA A 163 9.43 17.27 -7.03
CA ALA A 163 8.74 16.02 -6.73
C ALA A 163 7.34 15.97 -7.37
N GLN A 164 6.85 14.76 -7.60
CA GLN A 164 5.50 14.45 -8.08
C GLN A 164 4.77 13.59 -7.05
N ALA A 165 3.49 13.86 -6.83
CA ALA A 165 2.64 13.01 -6.03
C ALA A 165 1.73 12.16 -6.92
N LEU A 166 1.55 10.90 -6.55
CA LEU A 166 0.70 9.92 -7.20
C LEU A 166 -0.28 9.34 -6.16
N ASN A 167 -1.49 8.99 -6.59
CA ASN A 167 -2.41 8.22 -5.77
C ASN A 167 -2.02 6.73 -5.74
N ILE A 168 -2.78 5.91 -5.01
CA ILE A 168 -2.50 4.48 -4.87
C ILE A 168 -2.45 3.72 -6.20
N THR A 169 -3.15 4.18 -7.25
CA THR A 169 -3.15 3.56 -8.58
C THR A 169 -2.07 4.13 -9.49
N GLY A 170 -1.18 4.99 -9.00
CA GLY A 170 -0.11 5.61 -9.78
C GLY A 170 -0.56 6.80 -10.63
N ALA A 171 -1.80 7.27 -10.50
CA ALA A 171 -2.27 8.45 -11.22
C ALA A 171 -1.76 9.75 -10.54
N PRO A 172 -1.35 10.77 -11.30
CA PRO A 172 -0.87 12.03 -10.73
C PRO A 172 -1.92 12.73 -9.87
N LEU A 173 -1.49 13.25 -8.72
CA LEU A 173 -2.29 14.15 -7.89
C LEU A 173 -2.05 15.60 -8.33
N ALA A 174 -3.11 16.40 -8.38
CA ALA A 174 -3.04 17.81 -8.74
C ALA A 174 -2.47 18.65 -7.58
N GLY A 175 -1.79 19.75 -7.93
CA GLY A 175 -1.30 20.73 -6.96
C GLY A 175 0.04 20.37 -6.29
N ARG A 176 0.23 20.86 -5.06
CA ARG A 176 1.45 20.67 -4.24
C ARG A 176 1.16 20.13 -2.83
N ALA A 177 -0.11 19.79 -2.58
CA ALA A 177 -0.54 19.15 -1.37
C ALA A 177 -1.77 18.27 -1.66
N ALA A 178 -1.95 17.21 -0.86
CA ALA A 178 -3.10 16.31 -0.96
C ALA A 178 -3.54 15.85 0.44
N LYS A 179 -4.84 15.65 0.61
CA LYS A 179 -5.41 15.04 1.81
C LYS A 179 -4.87 13.62 1.97
N LEU A 180 -4.38 13.29 3.17
CA LEU A 180 -4.05 11.92 3.53
C LEU A 180 -5.32 11.18 3.94
N SER A 181 -5.39 9.92 3.55
CA SER A 181 -6.47 9.00 3.89
C SER A 181 -5.89 7.62 4.15
N GLU A 182 -6.74 6.62 4.35
CA GLU A 182 -6.32 5.22 4.46
C GLU A 182 -5.66 4.67 3.19
N SER A 183 -5.99 5.26 2.04
CA SER A 183 -5.34 4.97 0.77
C SER A 183 -3.97 5.65 0.70
N PRO A 184 -2.88 4.90 0.50
CA PRO A 184 -1.55 5.47 0.36
C PRO A 184 -1.39 6.40 -0.84
N VAL A 185 -0.53 7.39 -0.67
CA VAL A 185 -0.01 8.24 -1.74
C VAL A 185 1.49 8.02 -1.88
N TYR A 186 2.00 8.19 -3.10
CA TYR A 186 3.42 8.10 -3.42
C TYR A 186 3.95 9.49 -3.75
N ILE A 187 5.00 9.95 -3.06
CA ILE A 187 5.75 11.14 -3.44
C ILE A 187 7.07 10.69 -4.05
N VAL A 188 7.28 11.00 -5.32
CA VAL A 188 8.42 10.53 -6.12
C VAL A 188 9.31 11.70 -6.49
N SER A 189 10.63 11.56 -6.34
CA SER A 189 11.61 12.55 -6.81
C SER A 189 12.84 11.88 -7.41
N ARG A 190 13.24 12.33 -8.60
CA ARG A 190 14.50 11.95 -9.26
C ARG A 190 15.68 12.84 -8.85
N GLY A 191 15.41 13.97 -8.21
CA GLY A 191 16.42 14.98 -7.86
C GLY A 191 16.79 15.01 -6.38
N LEU A 192 16.00 14.39 -5.50
CA LEU A 192 16.21 14.36 -4.07
C LEU A 192 16.57 12.95 -3.62
N LYS A 193 17.52 12.82 -2.71
CA LYS A 193 17.77 11.56 -1.99
C LYS A 193 16.62 11.27 -1.03
N PRO A 194 16.40 10.02 -0.58
CA PRO A 194 15.23 9.69 0.23
C PRO A 194 15.14 10.49 1.52
N GLY A 195 16.26 10.68 2.23
CA GLY A 195 16.30 11.51 3.45
C GLY A 195 15.94 12.98 3.20
N GLU A 196 16.35 13.54 2.05
CA GLU A 196 16.03 14.92 1.67
C GLU A 196 14.58 15.07 1.24
N LEU A 197 14.05 14.09 0.50
CA LEU A 197 12.64 14.03 0.10
C LEU A 197 11.74 14.05 1.35
N VAL A 198 12.06 13.17 2.30
CA VAL A 198 11.36 13.02 3.57
C VAL A 198 11.41 14.30 4.40
N SER A 199 12.58 14.93 4.53
CA SER A 199 12.72 16.16 5.34
C SER A 199 12.01 17.37 4.72
N ARG A 200 11.77 17.34 3.40
CA ARG A 200 11.11 18.42 2.67
C ARG A 200 9.60 18.21 2.48
N CYS A 201 9.09 17.00 2.74
CA CYS A 201 7.64 16.77 2.78
C CYS A 201 7.07 17.33 4.07
N GLY A 202 6.01 18.15 3.94
CA GLY A 202 5.32 18.78 5.06
C GLY A 202 4.04 18.03 5.43
N LEU A 203 3.71 18.00 6.71
CA LEU A 203 2.41 17.56 7.22
C LEU A 203 1.69 18.75 7.87
N SER A 204 0.40 18.93 7.56
CA SER A 204 -0.42 19.95 8.22
C SER A 204 -1.87 19.50 8.34
N LEU A 205 -2.63 20.12 9.25
CA LEU A 205 -4.08 19.97 9.27
C LEU A 205 -4.71 20.73 8.10
N ILE A 206 -5.78 20.15 7.54
CA ILE A 206 -6.73 20.85 6.68
C ILE A 206 -7.64 21.66 7.62
N LYS A 207 -7.80 22.94 7.32
CA LYS A 207 -8.68 23.85 8.07
C LYS A 207 -10.09 23.78 7.55
#